data_AF-A0A392SUP7-F1
#
_entry.id   AF-A0A392SUP7-F1
#
_cell.length_a   1.000
_cell.length_b   1.000
_cell.length_c   1.000
_cell.angle_alpha   90.00
_cell.angle_beta   90.00
_cell.angle_gamma   90.00
#
_symmetry.space_group_name_H-M   'P 1'
#
loop_
_entity.id
_entity.type
_entity.pdbx_description
1 polymer ?
#
loop_
_entity_poly.entity_id
_entity_poly.type
_entity_poly.pdbx_seq_one_letter_code
_entity_poly.pdbx_strand_id
1 'polypeptide(L)'
;HCNGDGHWGLGWIVRKEDGSCLGATTRTVSARTAMEAEALGLVVVLQSINQQEGRTIIIEMDSKVVMQAIQRHEYPRVYWGHVARNGGDMLAKLSNV
;
A
#
# COMPACT_ATOMS: atom_id res chain seq x y z
N HIS A 1 -11.33 -0.39 7.77
CA HIS A 1 -12.69 -0.18 8.33
C HIS A 1 -12.97 1.31 8.42
N CYS A 2 -14.14 1.78 7.97
CA CYS A 2 -14.53 3.20 8.00
C CYS A 2 -15.24 3.51 9.32
N ASN A 3 -14.74 4.47 10.10
CA ASN A 3 -15.30 4.84 11.41
C ASN A 3 -16.45 5.87 11.33
N GLY A 4 -17.04 6.08 10.14
CA GLY A 4 -18.19 6.98 9.95
C GLY A 4 -17.86 8.48 9.92
N ASP A 5 -16.65 8.88 10.32
CA ASP A 5 -16.15 10.25 10.36
C ASP A 5 -15.07 10.54 9.31
N GLY A 6 -14.88 9.64 8.33
CA GLY A 6 -13.85 9.74 7.30
C GLY A 6 -12.48 9.20 7.73
N HIS A 7 -12.37 8.58 8.92
CA HIS A 7 -11.20 7.83 9.30
C HIS A 7 -11.29 6.37 8.86
N TRP A 8 -10.21 5.88 8.29
CA TRP A 8 -10.06 4.51 7.82
C TRP A 8 -8.91 3.84 8.57
N GLY A 9 -9.22 2.68 9.18
CA GLY A 9 -8.20 1.78 9.70
C GLY A 9 -7.56 1.00 8.56
N LEU A 10 -6.23 1.13 8.44
CA LEU A 10 -5.34 0.33 7.62
C LEU A 10 -4.74 -0.79 8.47
N GLY A 11 -4.48 -1.94 7.86
CA GLY A 11 -3.79 -3.04 8.52
C GLY A 11 -2.97 -3.85 7.53
N TRP A 12 -1.77 -4.25 7.95
CA TRP A 12 -0.93 -5.18 7.20
C TRP A 12 -0.25 -6.19 8.13
N ILE A 13 0.04 -7.36 7.59
CA ILE A 13 0.72 -8.46 8.28
C ILE A 13 2.01 -8.74 7.52
N VAL A 14 3.11 -8.87 8.24
CA VAL A 14 4.38 -9.31 7.68
C VAL A 14 4.55 -10.79 7.98
N ARG A 15 4.82 -11.58 6.95
CA ARG A 15 5.04 -13.02 7.05
C ARG A 15 6.36 -13.39 6.39
N LYS A 16 6.98 -14.46 6.88
CA LYS A 16 8.05 -15.14 6.15
C LYS A 16 7.45 -16.02 5.06
N GLU A 17 8.30 -16.48 4.15
CA GLU A 17 7.94 -17.40 3.07
C GLU A 17 7.35 -18.73 3.58
N ASP A 18 7.80 -19.20 4.75
CA ASP A 18 7.26 -20.40 5.41
C ASP A 18 5.84 -20.21 6.00
N GLY A 19 5.25 -19.02 5.83
CA GLY A 19 3.94 -18.66 6.34
C GLY A 19 3.92 -18.18 7.80
N SER A 20 5.06 -18.22 8.50
CA SER A 20 5.14 -17.72 9.88
C SER A 20 4.93 -16.21 9.95
N CYS A 21 4.15 -15.76 10.94
CA CYS A 21 3.86 -14.35 11.16
C CYS A 21 5.03 -13.67 11.89
N LEU A 22 5.59 -12.62 11.30
CA LEU A 22 6.59 -11.76 11.95
C LEU A 22 5.94 -10.66 12.78
N GLY A 23 4.76 -10.20 12.37
CA GLY A 23 4.01 -9.19 13.08
C GLY A 23 2.88 -8.61 12.25
N ALA A 24 2.10 -7.75 12.89
CA ALA A 24 1.04 -6.98 12.26
C ALA A 24 1.15 -5.52 12.69
N THR A 25 0.73 -4.60 11.83
CA THR A 25 0.66 -3.18 12.17
C THR A 25 -0.64 -2.61 11.63
N THR A 26 -1.24 -1.73 12.42
CA THR A 26 -2.44 -0.99 12.06
C THR A 26 -2.17 0.50 12.15
N ARG A 27 -2.77 1.28 11.26
CA ARG A 27 -2.69 2.74 11.26
C ARG A 27 -4.01 3.35 10.85
N THR A 28 -4.38 4.47 11.48
CA THR A 28 -5.54 5.24 11.06
C THR A 28 -5.12 6.33 10.08
N VAL A 29 -5.87 6.48 8.98
CA VAL A 29 -5.71 7.58 8.02
C VAL A 29 -7.04 8.27 7.80
N SER A 30 -7.00 9.54 7.39
CA SER A 30 -8.18 10.20 6.84
C SER A 30 -8.25 9.90 5.34
N ALA A 31 -9.39 9.40 4.88
CA ALA A 31 -9.63 9.14 3.46
C ALA A 31 -11.12 9.31 3.15
N ARG A 32 -11.44 9.78 1.94
CA ARG A 32 -12.83 10.02 1.52
C ARG A 32 -13.48 8.79 0.94
N THR A 33 -12.68 7.85 0.44
CA THR A 33 -13.16 6.64 -0.23
C THR A 33 -12.34 5.43 0.20
N ALA A 34 -12.92 4.23 0.07
CA ALA A 34 -12.19 2.99 0.30
C ALA A 34 -10.95 2.90 -0.61
N MET A 35 -11.08 3.23 -1.90
CA MET A 35 -9.96 3.18 -2.86
C MET A 35 -8.82 4.12 -2.47
N GLU A 36 -9.13 5.28 -1.92
CA GLU A 36 -8.13 6.19 -1.37
C GLU A 36 -7.44 5.61 -0.15
N ALA A 37 -8.19 4.99 0.78
CA ALA A 37 -7.62 4.31 1.92
C ALA A 37 -6.69 3.15 1.49
N GLU A 38 -7.08 2.36 0.49
CA GLU A 38 -6.26 1.29 -0.06
C GLU A 38 -4.96 1.81 -0.69
N ALA A 39 -5.05 2.85 -1.52
CA ALA A 39 -3.88 3.47 -2.13
C ALA A 39 -2.92 4.07 -1.07
N LEU A 40 -3.48 4.70 -0.03
CA LEU A 40 -2.71 5.19 1.12
C LEU A 40 -2.07 4.04 1.91
N GLY A 41 -2.79 2.94 2.10
CA GLY A 41 -2.31 1.72 2.73
C GLY A 41 -1.02 1.22 2.09
N LEU A 42 -1.01 1.11 0.76
CA LEU A 42 0.19 0.73 0.03
C LEU A 42 1.35 1.72 0.27
N VAL A 43 1.12 3.03 0.15
CA VAL A 43 2.18 4.03 0.36
C VAL A 43 2.78 3.92 1.77
N VAL A 44 1.95 3.72 2.79
CA VAL A 44 2.41 3.54 4.18
C VAL A 44 3.26 2.27 4.34
N VAL A 45 2.86 1.17 3.69
CA VAL A 45 3.65 -0.08 3.68
C VAL A 45 4.99 0.16 3.00
N LEU A 46 5.01 0.81 1.83
CA LEU A 46 6.23 1.12 1.09
C LEU A 46 7.21 1.99 1.90
N GLN A 47 6.71 2.98 2.63
CA GLN A 47 7.53 3.80 3.53
C GLN A 47 8.13 2.98 4.66
N SER A 48 7.40 1.97 5.15
CA SER A 48 7.81 1.13 6.27
C SER A 48 8.87 0.09 5.84
N ILE A 49 8.77 -0.44 4.61
CA ILE A 49 9.73 -1.43 4.09
C ILE A 49 10.99 -0.82 3.47
N ASN A 50 10.98 0.46 3.11
CA ASN A 50 12.17 1.16 2.59
C ASN A 50 13.38 1.12 3.56
N GLN A 51 13.17 0.67 4.79
CA GLN A 51 14.22 0.47 5.80
C GLN A 51 14.82 -0.95 5.78
N GLN A 52 14.39 -1.84 4.87
CA GLN A 52 14.79 -3.25 4.81
C GLN A 52 15.50 -3.56 3.49
N GLU A 53 16.75 -3.08 3.35
CA GLU A 53 17.57 -3.34 2.17
C GLU A 53 17.91 -4.83 2.00
N GLY A 54 17.98 -5.30 0.74
CA GLY A 54 18.51 -6.61 0.38
C GLY A 54 17.57 -7.81 0.57
N ARG A 55 16.28 -7.60 0.83
CA ARG A 55 15.28 -8.69 0.97
C ARG A 55 14.24 -8.63 -0.13
N THR A 56 13.91 -9.78 -0.70
CA THR A 56 12.76 -9.92 -1.59
C THR A 56 11.48 -9.77 -0.77
N ILE A 57 10.68 -8.75 -1.08
CA ILE A 57 9.41 -8.46 -0.42
C ILE A 57 8.29 -8.59 -1.45
N ILE A 58 7.30 -9.42 -1.14
CA ILE A 58 6.06 -9.53 -1.91
C ILE A 58 4.99 -8.75 -1.14
N ILE A 59 4.38 -7.77 -1.81
CA ILE A 59 3.25 -7.03 -1.25
C ILE A 59 1.97 -7.60 -1.84
N GLU A 60 1.12 -8.14 -0.98
CA GLU A 60 -0.21 -8.63 -1.34
C GLU A 60 -1.27 -7.63 -0.90
N MET A 61 -2.18 -7.29 -1.81
CA MET A 61 -3.28 -6.36 -1.55
C MET A 61 -4.55 -6.88 -2.22
N ASP A 62 -5.68 -6.81 -1.52
CA ASP A 62 -6.99 -7.29 -1.98
C ASP A 62 -7.65 -6.33 -2.99
N SER A 63 -7.21 -5.06 -3.02
CA SER A 63 -7.70 -4.07 -3.97
C SER A 63 -7.08 -4.24 -5.37
N LYS A 64 -7.74 -5.08 -6.17
CA LYS A 64 -7.41 -5.33 -7.59
C LYS A 64 -7.29 -4.04 -8.41
N VAL A 65 -8.14 -3.05 -8.15
CA VAL A 65 -8.18 -1.79 -8.92
C VAL A 65 -6.88 -1.00 -8.74
N VAL A 66 -6.42 -0.85 -7.51
CA VAL A 66 -5.17 -0.15 -7.22
C VAL A 66 -3.96 -0.96 -7.71
N MET A 67 -3.97 -2.29 -7.53
CA MET A 67 -2.91 -3.16 -8.06
C MET A 67 -2.78 -3.06 -9.58
N GLN A 68 -3.90 -3.05 -10.31
CA GLN A 68 -3.90 -2.89 -11.76
C GLN A 68 -3.38 -1.52 -12.20
N ALA A 69 -3.78 -0.45 -11.52
CA ALA A 69 -3.29 0.90 -11.82
C ALA A 69 -1.76 0.99 -11.70
N ILE A 70 -1.18 0.33 -10.70
CA ILE A 70 0.27 0.29 -10.47
C ILE A 70 0.97 -0.58 -11.51
N GLN A 71 0.52 -1.82 -11.70
CA GLN A 71 1.15 -2.76 -12.62
C GLN A 71 1.14 -2.24 -14.07
N ARG A 72 0.06 -1.55 -14.47
CA ARG A 72 -0.09 -0.99 -15.82
C ARG A 72 0.45 0.41 -15.97
N HIS A 73 0.85 1.07 -14.88
CA HIS A 73 1.21 2.49 -14.87
C HIS A 73 0.08 3.40 -15.40
N GLU A 74 -1.17 2.98 -15.21
CA GLU A 74 -2.38 3.66 -15.68
C GLU A 74 -3.14 4.21 -14.47
N TYR A 75 -2.97 5.50 -14.21
CA TYR A 75 -3.56 6.16 -13.04
C TYR A 75 -4.74 7.05 -13.45
N PRO A 76 -5.94 6.87 -12.86
CA PRO A 76 -7.05 7.75 -13.14
C PRO A 76 -6.77 9.16 -12.59
N ARG A 77 -7.31 10.18 -13.26
CA ARG A 77 -7.14 11.60 -12.89
C ARG A 77 -8.06 12.00 -11.73
N VAL A 78 -7.92 11.29 -10.61
CA VAL A 78 -8.63 11.50 -9.34
C VAL A 78 -7.65 11.34 -8.18
N TYR A 79 -8.02 11.77 -6.98
CA TYR A 79 -7.10 11.83 -5.84
C TYR A 79 -6.39 10.50 -5.55
N TRP A 80 -7.13 9.40 -5.43
CA TRP A 80 -6.52 8.08 -5.17
C TRP A 80 -5.56 7.64 -6.29
N GLY A 81 -5.82 8.06 -7.54
CA GLY A 81 -4.93 7.77 -8.67
C GLY A 81 -3.59 8.49 -8.54
N HIS A 82 -3.58 9.71 -8.02
CA HIS A 82 -2.33 10.40 -7.66
C HIS A 82 -1.57 9.71 -6.52
N VAL A 83 -2.29 9.21 -5.51
CA VAL A 83 -1.68 8.43 -4.42
C VAL A 83 -1.09 7.12 -4.95
N ALA A 84 -1.81 6.39 -5.80
CA ALA A 84 -1.34 5.17 -6.44
C ALA A 84 -0.11 5.41 -7.31
N ARG A 85 -0.06 6.54 -8.03
CA ARG A 85 1.12 6.96 -8.79
C ARG A 85 2.33 7.16 -7.89
N ASN A 86 2.18 7.87 -6.77
CA ASN A 86 3.25 8.03 -5.79
C ASN A 86 3.76 6.67 -5.26
N GLY A 87 2.84 5.73 -4.98
CA GLY A 87 3.21 4.36 -4.60
C GLY A 87 3.99 3.62 -5.70
N GLY A 88 3.56 3.75 -6.97
CA GLY A 88 4.28 3.20 -8.12
C GLY A 88 5.69 3.78 -8.27
N ASP A 89 5.84 5.10 -8.13
CA ASP A 89 7.14 5.78 -8.18
C ASP A 89 8.07 5.33 -7.03
N MET A 90 7.53 5.05 -5.85
CA MET A 90 8.28 4.48 -4.72
C MET A 90 8.74 3.05 -5.00
N LEU A 91 7.86 2.21 -5.54
CA LEU A 91 8.19 0.84 -5.94
C LEU A 91 9.31 0.81 -6.97
N ALA A 92 9.25 1.67 -7.99
CA ALA A 92 10.27 1.77 -9.03
C ALA A 92 11.65 2.15 -8.47
N LYS A 93 11.70 2.93 -7.37
CA LYS A 93 12.95 3.26 -6.68
C LYS A 93 13.50 2.08 -5.90
N LEU A 94 12.63 1.32 -5.23
CA LEU A 94 13.01 0.12 -4.48
C LEU A 94 13.51 -1.02 -5.38
N SER A 95 13.00 -1.12 -6.62
CA SER A 95 13.44 -2.15 -7.58
C SER A 95 14.77 -1.84 -8.26
N ASN A 96 15.28 -0.61 -8.13
CA ASN A 96 16.56 -0.18 -8.71
C ASN A 96 17.73 -0.27 -7.72
N VAL A 97 17.51 -0.86 -6.54
CA VAL A 97 18.52 -1.17 -5.52
C VAL A 97 18.75 -2.68 -5.51
#